data_AF-A0A4U3AUR1-F1
#
_entry.id   AF-A0A4U3AUR1-F1
#
_cell.length_a   1.000
_cell.length_b   1.000
_cell.length_c   1.000
_cell.angle_alpha   90.00
_cell.angle_beta   90.00
_cell.angle_gamma   90.00
#
_symmetry.space_group_name_H-M   'P 1'
#
loop_
_entity.id
_entity.type
_entity.pdbx_description
1 polymer ?
#
loop_
_entity_poly.entity_id
_entity_poly.type
_entity_poly.pdbx_seq_one_letter_code
_entity_poly.pdbx_strand_id
1 'polypeptide(L)'
;VVLGSISALYTMRFGDSIVLTAVLLTISILFAILVLYATRTVKVTEKFRTIITAATLGILIMYFIVFLLNIFGLSIPYIHQGGTFSIIISAIVIIVAALSLLLDFDSIENGTRSGAPKYMEYLSQK
;
A
#
# COMPACT_ATOMS: atom_id res chain seq x y z
N VAL A 1 -19.08 -5.68 1.15
CA VAL A 1 -19.72 -7.02 1.30
C VAL A 1 -18.71 -8.15 1.09
N VAL A 2 -17.99 -8.20 -0.05
CA VAL A 2 -16.98 -9.26 -0.36
C VAL A 2 -15.85 -9.35 0.68
N LEU A 3 -15.35 -8.22 1.18
CA LEU A 3 -14.30 -8.19 2.21
C LEU A 3 -14.80 -8.71 3.58
N GLY A 4 -16.08 -8.54 3.88
CA GLY A 4 -16.71 -9.02 5.12
C GLY A 4 -16.98 -10.52 5.10
N SER A 5 -17.37 -11.09 3.95
CA SER A 5 -17.53 -12.53 3.78
C SER A 5 -16.20 -13.28 3.80
N ILE A 6 -15.13 -12.71 3.24
CA ILE A 6 -13.77 -13.25 3.34
C ILE A 6 -13.25 -13.14 4.77
N SER A 7 -13.49 -12.02 5.46
CA SER A 7 -13.09 -11.87 6.87
C SER A 7 -13.83 -12.85 7.78
N ALA A 8 -15.13 -13.10 7.57
CA ALA A 8 -15.90 -14.08 8.34
C ALA A 8 -15.39 -15.52 8.17
N LEU A 9 -14.95 -15.88 6.95
CA LEU A 9 -14.30 -17.17 6.69
C LEU A 9 -12.96 -17.32 7.42
N TYR A 10 -12.19 -16.24 7.57
CA TYR A 10 -10.93 -16.23 8.32
C TYR A 10 -11.14 -16.24 9.84
N THR A 11 -12.13 -15.50 10.35
CA THR A 11 -12.54 -15.54 11.76
C THR A 11 -12.93 -16.95 12.20
N MET A 12 -13.65 -17.70 11.37
CA MET A 12 -14.06 -19.09 11.67
C MET A 12 -12.91 -20.09 11.75
N ARG A 13 -11.75 -19.82 11.11
CA ARG A 13 -10.60 -20.74 11.09
C ARG A 13 -9.42 -20.34 11.99
N PHE A 14 -9.20 -19.04 12.22
CA PHE A 14 -7.98 -18.55 12.88
C PHE A 14 -8.24 -17.61 14.07
N GLY A 15 -9.51 -17.36 14.41
CA GLY A 15 -9.92 -16.51 15.51
C GLY A 15 -9.95 -15.02 15.17
N ASP A 16 -10.82 -14.26 15.86
CA ASP A 16 -11.07 -12.84 15.63
C ASP A 16 -9.83 -11.93 15.78
N SER A 17 -8.82 -12.40 16.51
CA SER A 17 -7.67 -11.57 16.89
C SER A 17 -6.76 -11.18 15.72
N ILE A 18 -6.67 -11.99 14.66
CA ILE A 18 -5.77 -11.72 13.52
C ILE A 18 -6.31 -10.60 12.62
N VAL A 19 -7.63 -10.55 12.46
CA VAL A 19 -8.28 -9.50 11.66
C VAL A 19 -8.07 -8.15 12.35
N LEU A 20 -8.27 -8.11 13.68
CA LEU A 20 -8.11 -6.89 14.45
C LEU A 20 -6.66 -6.38 14.44
N THR A 21 -5.65 -7.25 14.58
CA THR A 21 -4.23 -6.84 14.50
C THR A 21 -3.85 -6.33 13.12
N ALA A 22 -4.35 -6.94 12.04
CA ALA A 22 -4.10 -6.47 10.68
C ALA A 22 -4.67 -5.07 10.44
N VAL A 23 -5.91 -4.82 10.86
CA VAL A 23 -6.56 -3.50 10.75
C VAL A 23 -5.80 -2.46 11.59
N LEU A 24 -5.43 -2.80 12.82
CA LEU A 24 -4.64 -1.91 13.68
C LEU A 24 -3.29 -1.56 13.07
N LEU A 25 -2.60 -2.51 12.45
CA LEU A 25 -1.33 -2.25 11.75
C LEU A 25 -1.50 -1.26 10.60
N THR A 26 -2.52 -1.44 9.75
CA THR A 26 -2.79 -0.51 8.64
C THR A 26 -3.09 0.90 9.13
N ILE A 27 -3.95 1.03 10.15
CA ILE A 27 -4.28 2.33 10.76
C ILE A 27 -3.05 2.96 11.41
N SER A 28 -2.21 2.15 12.08
CA SER A 28 -0.99 2.63 12.73
C SER A 28 0.02 3.18 11.72
N ILE A 29 0.23 2.49 10.59
CA ILE A 29 1.10 2.94 9.51
C ILE A 29 0.57 4.25 8.91
N LEU A 30 -0.72 4.30 8.60
CA LEU A 30 -1.36 5.50 8.08
C LEU A 30 -1.21 6.68 9.05
N PHE A 31 -1.45 6.46 10.34
CA PHE A 31 -1.31 7.50 11.36
C PHE A 31 0.13 7.99 11.51
N ALA A 32 1.10 7.08 11.51
CA ALA A 32 2.52 7.44 11.57
C ALA A 32 2.94 8.32 10.39
N ILE A 33 2.48 7.98 9.17
CA ILE A 33 2.76 8.74 7.96
C ILE A 33 2.04 10.10 7.97
N LEU A 34 0.79 10.13 8.43
CA LEU A 34 0.00 11.35 8.56
C LEU A 34 0.69 12.35 9.51
N VAL A 35 1.17 11.87 10.67
CA VAL A 35 1.93 12.71 11.61
C VAL A 35 3.21 13.22 10.98
N LEU A 36 3.97 12.35 10.31
CA LEU A 36 5.23 12.73 9.65
C LEU A 36 5.03 13.76 8.53
N TYR A 37 3.91 13.67 7.80
CA TYR A 37 3.53 14.63 6.78
C TYR A 37 3.06 15.95 7.40
N ALA A 38 2.22 15.88 8.44
CA ALA A 38 1.68 17.05 9.14
C ALA A 38 2.78 17.90 9.79
N THR A 39 3.87 17.29 10.27
CA THR A 39 5.03 18.03 10.79
C THR A 39 5.86 18.72 9.70
N ARG A 40 5.50 18.57 8.41
CA ARG A 40 6.18 19.14 7.23
C ARG A 40 7.69 18.87 7.20
N THR A 41 8.14 17.83 7.91
CA THR A 41 9.56 17.47 8.00
C THR A 41 10.05 16.84 6.69
N VAL A 42 9.17 16.17 5.96
CA VAL A 42 9.47 15.50 4.70
C VAL A 42 8.84 16.28 3.54
N LYS A 43 9.68 16.82 2.65
CA LYS A 43 9.23 17.44 1.40
C LYS A 43 9.30 16.42 0.28
N VAL A 44 8.15 16.15 -0.36
CA VAL A 44 8.10 15.32 -1.57
C VAL A 44 8.71 16.14 -2.71
N THR A 45 9.80 15.63 -3.28
CA THR A 45 10.46 16.21 -4.45
C THR A 45 10.19 15.36 -5.69
N GLU A 46 10.34 15.93 -6.88
CA GLU A 46 10.20 15.18 -8.15
C GLU A 46 11.10 13.93 -8.21
N LYS A 47 12.32 14.03 -7.68
CA LYS A 47 13.25 12.89 -7.58
C LYS A 47 12.72 11.82 -6.63
N PHE A 48 12.20 12.22 -5.47
CA PHE A 48 11.59 11.30 -4.51
C PHE A 48 10.38 10.57 -5.13
N ARG A 49 9.48 11.30 -5.79
CA ARG A 49 8.32 10.74 -6.50
C ARG A 49 8.74 9.75 -7.59
N THR A 50 9.77 10.06 -8.35
CA THR A 50 10.30 9.19 -9.41
C THR A 50 10.85 7.88 -8.83
N ILE A 51 11.65 7.96 -7.75
CA ILE A 51 12.26 6.78 -7.11
C ILE A 51 11.19 5.83 -6.56
N ILE A 52 10.19 6.36 -5.84
CA ILE A 52 9.14 5.53 -5.24
C ILE A 52 8.21 4.91 -6.29
N THR A 53 7.88 5.66 -7.35
CA THR A 53 7.11 5.14 -8.48
C THR A 53 7.88 4.02 -9.20
N ALA A 54 9.18 4.20 -9.43
CA ALA A 54 10.03 3.18 -10.02
C ALA A 54 10.16 1.94 -9.12
N ALA A 55 10.29 2.12 -7.80
CA ALA A 55 10.32 1.01 -6.84
C ALA A 55 9.01 0.22 -6.85
N THR A 56 7.86 0.90 -6.88
CA THR A 56 6.54 0.27 -6.94
C THR A 56 6.37 -0.54 -8.23
N LEU A 57 6.81 0.00 -9.38
CA LEU A 57 6.82 -0.74 -10.65
C LEU A 57 7.76 -1.95 -10.62
N GLY A 58 8.94 -1.82 -10.00
CA GLY A 58 9.87 -2.93 -9.82
C GLY A 58 9.26 -4.06 -9.00
N ILE A 59 8.57 -3.74 -7.90
CA ILE A 59 7.84 -4.69 -7.06
C ILE A 59 6.73 -5.38 -7.86
N LEU A 60 5.96 -4.62 -8.64
CA LEU A 60 4.92 -5.17 -9.50
C LEU A 60 5.48 -6.18 -10.51
N ILE A 61 6.56 -5.84 -11.21
CA ILE A 61 7.22 -6.73 -12.18
C ILE A 61 7.77 -7.97 -11.49
N MET A 62 8.37 -7.83 -10.32
CA MET A 62 8.87 -8.95 -9.52
C MET A 62 7.75 -9.94 -9.18
N TYR A 63 6.62 -9.45 -8.65
CA TYR A 63 5.46 -10.31 -8.38
C TYR A 63 4.87 -10.92 -9.66
N PHE A 64 4.85 -10.20 -10.77
CA PHE A 64 4.37 -10.71 -12.05
C PHE A 64 5.24 -11.85 -12.59
N ILE A 65 6.57 -11.72 -12.51
CA ILE A 65 7.50 -12.78 -12.89
C ILE A 65 7.28 -14.02 -12.04
N VAL A 66 7.18 -13.84 -10.71
CA VAL A 66 6.91 -14.96 -9.79
C VAL A 66 5.57 -15.63 -10.09
N PHE A 67 4.54 -14.87 -10.44
CA PHE A 67 3.25 -15.40 -10.85
C PHE A 67 3.38 -16.25 -12.13
N LEU A 68 4.08 -15.77 -13.16
CA LEU A 68 4.34 -16.52 -14.38
C LEU A 68 5.09 -17.83 -14.10
N LEU A 69 6.17 -17.79 -13.32
CA LEU A 69 6.96 -18.96 -12.96
C LEU A 69 6.13 -20.04 -12.25
N ASN A 70 5.20 -19.63 -11.37
CA ASN A 70 4.28 -20.55 -10.70
C ASN A 70 3.32 -21.24 -11.69
N ILE A 71 2.88 -20.57 -12.75
CA ILE A 71 2.02 -21.18 -13.80
C ILE A 71 2.77 -22.30 -14.54
N PHE A 72 4.08 -22.16 -14.75
CA PHE A 72 4.91 -23.18 -15.39
C PHE A 72 5.34 -24.32 -14.46
N GLY A 73 4.79 -24.39 -13.24
CA GLY A 73 5.13 -25.43 -12.26
C GLY A 73 6.50 -25.26 -11.61
N LEU A 74 7.21 -24.17 -11.90
CA LEU A 74 8.45 -23.79 -11.24
C LEU A 74 8.11 -23.00 -9.98
N SER A 75 7.74 -23.72 -8.92
CA SER A 75 7.64 -23.15 -7.58
C SER A 75 9.04 -22.72 -7.14
N ILE A 76 9.36 -21.42 -7.16
CA ILE A 76 10.55 -20.89 -6.48
C ILE A 76 10.31 -21.00 -4.97
N PRO A 77 10.93 -21.96 -4.27
CA PRO A 77 10.61 -22.22 -2.87
C PRO A 77 11.02 -21.05 -1.95
N TYR A 78 12.05 -20.30 -2.36
CA TYR A 78 12.76 -19.35 -1.49
C TYR A 78 12.11 -17.99 -1.31
N ILE A 79 11.04 -17.65 -2.06
CA ILE A 79 10.37 -16.34 -1.91
C ILE A 79 9.20 -16.42 -0.92
N HIS A 80 8.52 -17.57 -0.80
CA HIS A 80 7.28 -17.70 -0.04
C HIS A 80 7.33 -18.69 1.15
N GLN A 81 8.41 -19.45 1.33
CA GLN A 81 8.49 -20.46 2.40
C GLN A 81 8.98 -19.95 3.77
N GLY A 82 8.85 -18.67 4.08
CA GLY A 82 9.08 -18.18 5.45
C GLY A 82 10.54 -18.23 5.91
N GLY A 83 11.47 -17.80 5.05
CA GLY A 83 12.87 -17.58 5.42
C GLY A 83 13.16 -16.12 5.79
N THR A 84 14.29 -15.86 6.44
CA THR A 84 14.79 -14.50 6.76
C THR A 84 14.78 -13.57 5.54
N PHE A 85 15.03 -14.13 4.35
CA PHE A 85 15.02 -13.38 3.09
C PHE A 85 13.62 -12.86 2.72
N SER A 86 12.57 -13.65 2.93
CA SER A 86 11.17 -13.23 2.71
C SER A 86 10.78 -12.09 3.64
N ILE A 87 11.18 -12.18 4.92
CA ILE A 87 10.89 -11.14 5.92
C ILE A 87 11.55 -9.81 5.52
N ILE A 88 12.81 -9.84 5.08
CA ILE A 88 13.53 -8.64 4.62
C ILE A 88 12.84 -8.02 3.40
N ILE A 89 12.47 -8.83 2.40
CA ILE A 89 11.76 -8.33 1.22
C ILE A 89 10.42 -7.71 1.62
N SER A 90 9.63 -8.40 2.45
CA SER A 90 8.35 -7.86 2.93
C SER A 90 8.53 -6.54 3.68
N ALA A 91 9.56 -6.42 4.53
CA ALA A 91 9.86 -5.17 5.22
C ALA A 91 10.17 -4.03 4.25
N ILE A 92 10.97 -4.28 3.21
CA ILE A 92 11.28 -3.28 2.17
C ILE A 92 10.01 -2.87 1.43
N VAL A 93 9.18 -3.82 1.02
CA VAL A 93 7.91 -3.55 0.32
C VAL A 93 6.97 -2.72 1.19
N ILE A 94 6.87 -3.02 2.49
CA ILE A 94 6.06 -2.25 3.44
C ILE A 94 6.57 -0.80 3.55
N ILE A 95 7.90 -0.60 3.60
CA ILE A 95 8.48 0.75 3.62
C ILE A 95 8.14 1.49 2.33
N VAL A 96 8.32 0.87 1.16
CA VAL A 96 7.97 1.49 -0.13
C VAL A 96 6.49 1.85 -0.18
N ALA A 97 5.60 0.94 0.26
CA ALA A 97 4.16 1.20 0.32
C ALA A 97 3.80 2.36 1.25
N ALA A 98 4.45 2.44 2.42
CA ALA A 98 4.31 3.57 3.35
C ALA A 98 4.78 4.90 2.71
N LEU A 99 5.87 4.89 1.95
CA LEU A 99 6.34 6.09 1.24
C LEU A 99 5.43 6.46 0.06
N SER A 100 4.78 5.50 -0.60
CA SER A 100 3.77 5.79 -1.62
C SER A 100 2.56 6.54 -1.03
N LEU A 101 2.16 6.22 0.20
CA LEU A 101 1.09 6.94 0.89
C LEU A 101 1.46 8.42 1.16
N LEU A 102 2.73 8.75 1.39
CA LEU A 102 3.20 10.15 1.43
C LEU A 102 3.00 10.87 0.09
N LEU A 103 3.26 10.18 -1.03
CA LEU A 103 3.03 10.75 -2.36
C LEU A 103 1.54 11.01 -2.60
N ASP A 104 0.67 10.15 -2.07
CA ASP A 104 -0.77 10.34 -2.14
C ASP A 104 -1.19 11.61 -1.38
N PHE A 105 -0.68 11.81 -0.16
CA PHE A 105 -0.94 13.04 0.61
C PHE A 105 -0.42 14.31 -0.06
N ASP A 106 0.79 14.28 -0.62
CA ASP A 106 1.32 15.42 -1.39
C ASP A 106 0.49 15.70 -2.65
N SER A 107 0.00 14.67 -3.31
CA SER A 107 -0.90 14.82 -4.46
C SER A 107 -2.25 15.42 -4.06
N ILE A 108 -2.77 15.08 -2.88
CA ILE A 108 -3.98 15.68 -2.30
C ILE A 108 -3.76 17.16 -1.91
N GLU A 109 -2.63 17.49 -1.27
CA GLU A 109 -2.30 18.90 -0.92
C GLU A 109 -2.11 19.74 -2.19
N ASN A 110 -1.43 19.19 -3.21
CA ASN A 110 -1.27 19.88 -4.48
C ASN A 110 -2.60 20.00 -5.25
N GLY A 111 -3.47 18.99 -5.20
CA GLY A 111 -4.82 19.04 -5.80
C GLY A 111 -5.75 20.04 -5.10
N THR A 112 -5.63 20.19 -3.78
CA THR A 112 -6.38 21.21 -3.02
C THR A 112 -5.81 22.62 -3.20
N ARG A 113 -4.47 22.79 -3.27
CA ARG A 113 -3.81 24.07 -3.61
C ARG A 113 -4.06 24.52 -5.04
N SER A 114 -4.15 23.57 -5.98
CA SER A 114 -4.47 23.85 -7.38
C SER A 114 -5.94 24.21 -7.59
N GLY A 115 -6.75 24.26 -6.51
CA GLY A 115 -8.13 24.68 -6.55
C GLY A 115 -8.92 23.86 -7.57
N ALA A 116 -9.10 22.56 -7.33
CA ALA A 116 -10.12 21.81 -8.05
C ALA A 116 -11.42 22.64 -8.00
N PRO A 117 -11.91 23.12 -9.15
CA PRO A 117 -12.82 24.23 -9.14
C PRO A 117 -14.18 23.78 -8.57
N LYS A 118 -14.69 24.59 -7.64
CA LYS A 118 -15.85 24.37 -6.78
C LYS A 118 -17.20 24.25 -7.54
N TYR A 119 -17.21 24.05 -8.86
CA TYR A 119 -18.43 24.02 -9.70
C TYR A 119 -18.91 22.61 -10.08
N MET A 120 -18.24 21.53 -9.67
CA MET A 120 -18.71 20.16 -9.96
C MET A 120 -19.81 19.64 -9.01
N GLU A 121 -20.34 20.47 -8.10
CA GLU A 121 -21.49 20.07 -7.27
C GLU A 121 -22.80 19.90 -8.08
N TYR A 122 -22.94 20.52 -9.25
CA TYR A 122 -24.21 20.58 -9.98
C TYR A 122 -24.49 19.45 -11.01
N LEU A 123 -23.53 18.56 -11.29
CA LEU A 123 -23.75 17.47 -12.26
C LEU A 123 -24.41 16.21 -11.67
N SER A 124 -24.78 16.21 -10.38
CA SER A 124 -25.57 15.12 -9.76
C SER A 124 -27.07 15.41 -9.63
N GLN A 125 -27.58 16.49 -10.23
CA GLN A 125 -29.02 16.70 -10.40
C GLN A 125 -29.39 16.75 -11.90
N LYS A 126 -29.33 15.61 -12.57
CA LYS A 126 -30.32 15.18 -13.58
C LYS A 126 -30.15 13.72 -13.95
#